data_AF-T0MCS6-F1
#
_entry.id   AF-T0MCS6-F1
#
_cell.length_a   1.000
_cell.length_b   1.000
_cell.length_c   1.000
_cell.angle_alpha   90.00
_cell.angle_beta   90.00
_cell.angle_gamma   90.00
#
_symmetry.space_group_name_H-M   'P 1'
#
loop_
_entity.id
_entity.type
_entity.pdbx_description
1 polymer ?
#
loop_
_entity_poly.entity_id
_entity_poly.type
_entity_poly.pdbx_seq_one_letter_code
_entity_poly.pdbx_strand_id
1 'polypeptide(L)'
;MPERVKKESIVKRIFEDDMMTPYGIRTLSSHSSKFNPCQYQSGSIWPNDNWIILKGLKSSGFTKEADLLRSHLIDAIITLKNPYEYYSVDVDDNIINPDNLINKPCSPQAWTVGAFLSILDDKF
;
A
#
# COMPACT_ATOMS: atom_id res chain seq x y z
N MET A 1 16.92 0.95 -22.09
CA MET A 1 15.85 1.93 -21.81
C MET A 1 16.40 2.98 -20.86
N PRO A 2 16.23 4.29 -21.12
CA PRO A 2 16.70 5.34 -20.21
C PRO A 2 16.08 5.19 -18.81
N GLU A 3 16.82 5.58 -17.76
CA GLU A 3 16.38 5.40 -16.36
C GLU A 3 15.02 6.05 -16.07
N ARG A 4 14.79 7.24 -16.63
CA ARG A 4 13.51 7.95 -16.52
C ARG A 4 12.34 7.15 -17.10
N VAL A 5 12.51 6.60 -18.31
CA VAL A 5 11.48 5.77 -18.96
C VAL A 5 11.19 4.52 -18.12
N LYS A 6 12.21 3.96 -17.44
CA LYS A 6 12.03 2.84 -16.50
C LYS A 6 11.18 3.24 -15.29
N LYS A 7 11.44 4.40 -14.69
CA LYS A 7 10.63 4.90 -13.55
C LYS A 7 9.18 5.15 -13.97
N GLU A 8 8.96 5.85 -15.07
CA GLU A 8 7.62 6.14 -15.60
C GLU A 8 6.82 4.85 -15.88
N SER A 9 7.46 3.82 -16.45
CA SER A 9 6.81 2.53 -16.68
C SER A 9 6.44 1.78 -15.39
N ILE A 10 7.28 1.88 -14.35
CA ILE A 10 7.01 1.25 -13.04
C ILE A 10 5.85 1.97 -12.35
N VAL A 11 5.90 3.30 -12.30
CA VAL A 11 4.86 4.13 -11.70
C VAL A 11 3.53 3.87 -12.38
N LYS A 12 3.48 3.92 -13.71
CA LYS A 12 2.28 3.57 -14.45
C LYS A 12 1.73 2.21 -14.02
N ARG A 13 2.59 1.19 -13.99
CA ARG A 13 2.15 -0.19 -13.69
C ARG A 13 1.56 -0.35 -12.30
N ILE A 14 2.19 0.20 -11.26
CA ILE A 14 1.72 -0.01 -9.88
C ILE A 14 0.47 0.82 -9.53
N PHE A 15 0.13 1.82 -10.36
CA PHE A 15 -1.07 2.65 -10.25
C PHE A 15 -2.26 2.17 -11.10
N GLU A 16 -2.14 1.06 -11.83
CA GLU A 16 -3.29 0.43 -12.49
C GLU A 16 -4.26 -0.16 -11.44
N ASP A 17 -5.55 -0.22 -11.77
CA ASP A 17 -6.65 -0.60 -10.86
C ASP A 17 -6.51 -2.02 -10.26
N ASP A 18 -5.75 -2.89 -10.91
CA ASP A 18 -5.48 -4.24 -10.41
C ASP A 18 -4.42 -4.29 -9.31
N MET A 19 -3.70 -3.18 -9.09
CA MET A 19 -2.66 -3.02 -8.07
C MET A 19 -3.04 -1.95 -7.04
N MET A 20 -3.45 -0.77 -7.50
CA MET A 20 -3.83 0.35 -6.63
C MET A 20 -5.23 0.14 -6.09
N THR A 21 -5.39 0.27 -4.78
CA THR A 21 -6.69 0.26 -4.11
C THR A 21 -6.95 1.62 -3.47
N PRO A 22 -8.19 1.93 -3.04
CA PRO A 22 -8.50 3.10 -2.22
C PRO A 22 -7.76 3.16 -0.87
N TYR A 23 -7.04 2.11 -0.50
CA TYR A 23 -6.30 2.01 0.75
C TYR A 23 -4.79 1.80 0.55
N GLY A 24 -4.29 1.72 -0.68
CA GLY A 24 -2.87 1.53 -0.99
C GLY A 24 -2.60 0.47 -2.07
N ILE A 25 -1.33 0.25 -2.38
CA ILE A 25 -0.88 -0.70 -3.40
C ILE A 25 -0.74 -2.09 -2.79
N ARG A 26 -1.40 -3.08 -3.40
CA ARG A 26 -1.33 -4.48 -3.00
C ARG A 26 -0.05 -5.17 -3.50
N THR A 27 0.36 -6.22 -2.81
CA THR A 27 1.60 -6.99 -3.09
C THR A 27 1.57 -7.74 -4.43
N LEU A 28 0.37 -8.03 -4.95
CA LEU A 28 0.19 -8.80 -6.18
C LEU A 28 -1.08 -8.36 -6.92
N SER A 29 -0.97 -8.22 -8.24
CA SER A 29 -2.07 -7.89 -9.14
C SER A 29 -3.28 -8.80 -8.94
N SER A 30 -4.48 -8.22 -8.90
CA SER A 30 -5.75 -8.97 -8.83
C SER A 30 -6.01 -9.85 -10.06
N HIS A 31 -5.32 -9.61 -11.18
CA HIS A 31 -5.36 -10.46 -12.37
C HIS A 31 -4.46 -11.70 -12.29
N SER A 32 -3.60 -11.80 -11.27
CA SER A 32 -2.74 -12.98 -11.10
C SER A 32 -3.56 -14.21 -10.68
N SER A 33 -3.26 -15.37 -11.26
CA SER A 33 -3.85 -16.65 -10.82
C SER A 33 -3.50 -17.03 -9.37
N LYS A 34 -2.49 -16.38 -8.79
CA LYS A 34 -2.07 -16.56 -7.39
C LYS A 34 -2.62 -15.46 -6.47
N PHE A 35 -3.41 -14.53 -7.00
CA PHE A 35 -3.97 -13.46 -6.20
C PHE A 35 -4.90 -14.01 -5.12
N ASN A 36 -4.64 -13.60 -3.89
CA ASN A 36 -5.51 -13.80 -2.75
C ASN A 36 -5.32 -12.62 -1.80
N PRO A 37 -6.34 -11.75 -1.62
CA PRO A 37 -6.21 -10.54 -0.82
C PRO A 37 -5.89 -10.83 0.65
N CYS A 38 -6.28 -12.02 1.14
CA CYS A 38 -6.11 -12.47 2.52
C CYS A 38 -4.76 -13.17 2.77
N GLN A 39 -3.92 -13.35 1.73
CA GLN A 39 -2.61 -13.99 1.88
C GLN A 39 -1.50 -12.95 2.08
N TYR A 40 -0.57 -13.34 2.97
CA TYR A 40 0.51 -12.50 3.48
C TYR A 40 1.30 -11.76 2.41
N GLN A 41 1.60 -12.38 1.26
CA GLN A 41 2.46 -11.84 0.18
C GLN A 41 1.84 -12.03 -1.21
N SER A 42 0.53 -12.24 -1.30
CA SER A 42 -0.13 -12.59 -2.57
C SER A 42 -1.40 -11.78 -2.83
N GLY A 43 -1.50 -10.58 -2.25
CA GLY A 43 -2.65 -9.70 -2.45
C GLY A 43 -2.94 -8.77 -1.28
N SER A 44 -2.30 -8.97 -0.14
CA SER A 44 -2.31 -8.03 0.99
C SER A 44 -1.66 -6.69 0.64
N ILE A 45 -1.91 -5.69 1.48
CA ILE A 45 -1.31 -4.36 1.44
C ILE A 45 -0.44 -4.19 2.69
N TRP A 46 0.79 -3.74 2.48
CA TRP A 46 1.78 -3.52 3.52
C TRP A 46 2.06 -2.03 3.70
N PRO A 47 1.78 -1.44 4.88
CA PRO A 47 2.05 -0.03 5.15
C PRO A 47 3.52 0.34 4.91
N ASN A 48 4.45 -0.52 5.31
CA ASN A 48 5.88 -0.28 5.16
C ASN A 48 6.30 -0.24 3.67
N ASP A 49 5.85 -1.20 2.86
CA ASP A 49 6.20 -1.27 1.44
C ASP A 49 5.62 -0.07 0.69
N ASN A 50 4.40 0.32 1.03
CA ASN A 50 3.76 1.50 0.48
C ASN A 50 4.47 2.80 0.90
N TRP A 51 4.99 2.89 2.13
CA TRP A 51 5.84 4.00 2.56
C TRP A 51 7.14 4.06 1.74
N ILE A 52 7.79 2.93 1.45
CA ILE A 52 8.98 2.88 0.59
C ILE A 52 8.63 3.37 -0.83
N ILE A 53 7.53 2.90 -1.40
CA ILE A 53 7.05 3.34 -2.72
C ILE A 53 6.80 4.86 -2.70
N LEU A 54 6.11 5.36 -1.68
CA LEU A 54 5.82 6.76 -1.50
C LEU A 54 7.09 7.64 -1.43
N LYS A 55 8.12 7.22 -0.68
CA LYS A 55 9.44 7.89 -0.68
C LYS A 55 10.11 7.87 -2.06
N GLY A 56 10.00 6.75 -2.77
CA GLY A 56 10.51 6.59 -4.14
C GLY A 56 9.85 7.54 -5.13
N LEU A 57 8.52 7.67 -5.06
CA LEU A 57 7.73 8.60 -5.88
C LEU A 57 8.15 10.05 -5.62
N LYS A 58 8.21 10.46 -4.35
CA LYS A 58 8.63 11.81 -3.96
C LYS A 58 10.04 12.15 -4.45
N SER A 59 11.01 11.29 -4.16
CA SER A 59 12.41 11.51 -4.57
C SER A 59 12.62 11.48 -6.08
N SER A 60 11.68 10.89 -6.83
CA SER A 60 11.72 10.83 -8.29
C SER A 60 10.83 11.88 -8.98
N GLY A 61 10.17 12.78 -8.24
CA GLY A 61 9.35 13.86 -8.78
C GLY A 61 7.92 13.48 -9.19
N PHE A 62 7.43 12.30 -8.83
CA PHE A 62 6.07 11.84 -9.07
C PHE A 62 5.13 12.33 -7.96
N THR A 63 4.99 13.65 -7.83
CA THR A 63 4.29 14.29 -6.70
C THR A 63 2.81 13.93 -6.67
N LYS A 64 2.12 13.85 -7.83
CA LYS A 64 0.69 13.54 -7.89
C LYS A 64 0.39 12.13 -7.38
N GLU A 65 1.19 11.17 -7.84
CA GLU A 65 1.11 9.77 -7.45
C GLU A 65 1.47 9.60 -5.96
N ALA A 66 2.47 10.33 -5.49
CA ALA A 66 2.83 10.36 -4.07
C ALA A 66 1.67 10.88 -3.21
N ASP A 67 1.05 12.00 -3.58
CA ASP A 67 -0.05 12.59 -2.81
C ASP A 67 -1.29 11.67 -2.79
N LEU A 68 -1.60 11.04 -3.93
CA LEU A 68 -2.68 10.06 -4.01
C LEU A 68 -2.43 8.85 -3.09
N LEU A 69 -1.25 8.24 -3.18
CA LEU A 69 -0.88 7.11 -2.33
C LEU A 69 -0.87 7.50 -0.85
N ARG A 70 -0.37 8.68 -0.51
CA ARG A 70 -0.39 9.21 0.85
C ARG A 70 -1.83 9.31 1.38
N SER A 71 -2.76 9.84 0.58
CA SER A 71 -4.17 9.94 0.97
C SER A 71 -4.76 8.56 1.27
N HIS A 72 -4.59 7.60 0.36
CA HIS A 72 -5.14 6.26 0.52
C HIS A 72 -4.57 5.53 1.76
N LEU A 73 -3.29 5.71 2.08
CA LEU A 73 -2.72 5.15 3.31
C LEU A 73 -3.33 5.78 4.57
N ILE A 74 -3.58 7.09 4.56
CA ILE A 74 -4.25 7.79 5.66
C ILE A 74 -5.69 7.27 5.82
N ASP A 75 -6.41 7.09 4.72
CA ASP A 75 -7.76 6.50 4.73
C ASP A 75 -7.74 5.08 5.31
N ALA A 76 -6.71 4.29 4.99
CA ALA A 76 -6.54 2.94 5.51
C ALA A 76 -6.38 2.92 7.04
N ILE A 77 -5.48 3.73 7.60
CA ILE A 77 -5.24 3.73 9.05
C ILE A 77 -6.42 4.30 9.84
N ILE A 78 -7.13 5.29 9.29
CA ILE A 78 -8.37 5.82 9.88
C ILE A 78 -9.46 4.74 9.91
N THR A 79 -9.57 3.97 8.83
CA THR A 79 -10.59 2.91 8.71
C THR A 79 -10.27 1.73 9.64
N LEU A 80 -9.01 1.28 9.66
CA LEU A 80 -8.55 0.14 10.47
C LEU A 80 -8.47 0.45 11.97
N LYS A 81 -8.22 1.72 12.32
CA LYS A 81 -8.05 2.21 13.71
C LYS A 81 -6.94 1.51 14.51
N ASN A 82 -6.06 0.78 13.83
CA ASN A 82 -4.97 0.00 14.42
C ASN A 82 -3.81 -0.12 13.42
N PRO A 83 -2.54 -0.03 13.89
CA PRO A 83 -1.37 -0.15 13.03
C PRO A 83 -1.00 -1.62 12.79
N TYR A 84 -1.80 -2.31 11.97
CA TYR A 84 -1.56 -3.70 11.59
C TYR A 84 -0.30 -3.87 10.73
N GLU A 85 0.31 -5.04 10.82
CA GLU A 85 1.46 -5.44 10.00
C GLU A 85 1.19 -5.38 8.50
N TYR A 86 0.01 -5.87 8.11
CA TYR A 86 -0.56 -5.80 6.77
C TYR A 86 -2.09 -5.82 6.91
N TYR A 87 -2.80 -5.47 5.85
CA TYR A 87 -4.25 -5.60 5.76
C TYR A 87 -4.67 -6.04 4.36
N SER A 88 -5.96 -6.32 4.21
CA SER A 88 -6.52 -6.90 3.01
C SER A 88 -7.63 -6.03 2.47
N VAL A 89 -7.64 -5.83 1.16
CA VAL A 89 -8.71 -5.17 0.40
C VAL A 89 -9.11 -6.14 -0.70
N ASP A 90 -10.41 -6.40 -0.82
CA ASP A 90 -10.91 -7.30 -1.85
C ASP A 90 -10.89 -6.66 -3.25
N VAL A 91 -11.57 -7.29 -4.21
CA VAL A 91 -11.65 -6.79 -5.60
C VAL A 91 -12.76 -5.75 -5.78
N ASP A 92 -13.63 -5.60 -4.79
CA ASP A 92 -14.72 -4.63 -4.74
C ASP A 92 -14.34 -3.44 -3.82
N ASP A 93 -13.04 -3.30 -3.54
CA ASP A 93 -12.43 -2.27 -2.70
C ASP A 93 -12.92 -2.22 -1.24
N ASN A 94 -13.47 -3.32 -0.72
CA ASN A 94 -13.81 -3.39 0.69
C ASN A 94 -12.62 -3.83 1.53
N ILE A 95 -12.38 -3.13 2.62
CA ILE A 95 -11.38 -3.54 3.60
C ILE A 95 -11.90 -4.76 4.38
N ILE A 96 -11.07 -5.80 4.46
CA ILE A 96 -11.39 -7.01 5.21
C ILE A 96 -10.87 -6.80 6.63
N ASN A 97 -11.71 -7.04 7.63
CA ASN A 97 -11.29 -6.96 9.04
C ASN A 97 -10.08 -7.92 9.27
N PRO A 98 -8.89 -7.39 9.63
CA PRO A 98 -7.70 -8.21 9.81
C PRO A 98 -7.83 -9.31 10.87
N ASP A 99 -8.71 -9.14 11.86
CA ASP A 99 -8.94 -10.12 12.91
C ASP A 99 -9.66 -11.40 12.42
N ASN A 100 -10.29 -11.34 11.24
CA ASN A 100 -10.97 -12.44 10.57
C ASN A 100 -10.04 -13.26 9.67
N LEU A 101 -8.78 -12.81 9.47
CA LEU A 101 -7.83 -13.52 8.62
C LEU A 101 -7.33 -14.80 9.29
N ILE A 102 -7.10 -15.84 8.49
CA ILE A 102 -6.50 -17.10 8.95
C ILE A 102 -5.11 -16.84 9.56
N ASN A 103 -4.31 -16.02 8.88
CA ASN A 103 -3.00 -15.57 9.36
C ASN A 103 -3.15 -14.15 9.91
N LYS A 104 -3.43 -13.99 11.20
CA LYS A 104 -3.68 -12.67 11.77
C LYS A 104 -2.41 -11.81 11.75
N PRO A 105 -2.45 -10.58 11.22
CA PRO A 105 -1.32 -9.66 11.27
C PRO A 105 -1.02 -9.25 12.72
N CYS A 106 0.26 -8.99 13.00
CA CYS A 106 0.65 -8.36 14.26
C CYS A 106 0.01 -6.97 14.40
N SER A 107 -0.43 -6.62 15.61
CA SER A 107 -0.92 -5.29 15.96
C SER A 107 -0.66 -5.00 17.45
N PRO A 108 0.02 -3.88 17.80
CA PRO A 108 0.63 -2.92 16.89
C PRO A 108 1.91 -3.46 16.22
N GLN A 109 2.15 -3.11 14.96
CA GLN A 109 3.40 -3.43 14.27
C GLN A 109 4.34 -2.22 14.17
N ALA A 110 5.58 -2.41 14.62
CA ALA A 110 6.56 -1.31 14.76
C ALA A 110 6.87 -0.58 13.44
N TRP A 111 7.07 -1.30 12.33
CA TRP A 111 7.31 -0.64 11.04
C TRP A 111 6.09 0.11 10.53
N THR A 112 4.88 -0.32 10.88
CA THR A 112 3.64 0.33 10.45
C THR A 112 3.52 1.66 11.18
N VAL A 113 3.77 1.65 12.49
CA VAL A 113 3.83 2.88 13.30
C VAL A 113 4.89 3.83 12.73
N GLY A 114 6.10 3.35 12.46
CA GLY A 114 7.19 4.16 11.90
C GLY A 114 6.84 4.76 10.53
N ALA A 115 6.25 3.96 9.64
CA ALA A 115 5.78 4.41 8.33
C ALA A 115 4.74 5.53 8.46
N PHE A 116 3.71 5.36 9.30
CA PHE A 116 2.67 6.36 9.47
C PHE A 116 3.16 7.64 10.16
N LEU A 117 4.02 7.54 11.17
CA LEU A 117 4.65 8.71 11.77
C LEU A 117 5.45 9.50 10.72
N SER A 118 6.18 8.81 9.84
CA SER A 118 6.89 9.45 8.74
C SER A 118 5.93 10.09 7.73
N ILE A 119 4.84 9.41 7.35
CA ILE A 119 3.83 9.92 6.40
C ILE A 119 3.14 11.19 6.91
N LEU A 120 2.93 11.29 8.23
CA LEU A 120 2.24 12.41 8.86
C LEU A 120 3.16 13.60 9.16
N ASP A 121 4.48 13.43 9.15
CA ASP A 121 5.42 14.52 9.36
C ASP A 121 5.32 15.57 8.23
N ASP A 122 5.23 16.85 8.58
CA ASP A 122 5.19 17.96 7.61
C ASP A 122 6.51 18.11 6.83
N LYS A 123 7.60 17.50 7.33
CA LYS A 123 8.90 17.42 6.65
C LYS A 123 8.98 16.29 5.61
N PHE A 124 7.88 15.57 5.41
CA PHE A 124 7.82 14.41 4.52
C PHE A 124 7.83 14.78 3.05
#